data_AF-A0A8J8T9N7-F1
#
_entry.id   AF-A0A8J8T9N7-F1
#
_cell.length_a   1.000
_cell.length_b   1.000
_cell.length_c   1.000
_cell.angle_alpha   90.00
_cell.angle_beta   90.00
_cell.angle_gamma   90.00
#
_symmetry.space_group_name_H-M   'P 1'
#
loop_
_entity.id
_entity.type
_entity.pdbx_description
1 polymer ?
#
loop_
_entity_poly.entity_id
_entity_poly.type
_entity_poly.pdbx_seq_one_letter_code
_entity_poly.pdbx_strand_id
1 'polypeptide(L)'
;MVLEGYMQYSLSSLASITNLTFTTQSDTISSSLSLAFTVFICIFPFVIWYLLWKRFLVLKDPRQIITFGSSYFEIRTDSKAALLYNVLYMIRRLVFAFLAVQMGEHCSLQAMVLIYTSILMSIYFILVRPFEEKSLNRIEVFNELCILFASYHLLLFTDFDYSDPSDTEEQHLQTQYMAGWSIIAVTTLNIIVNMAIMCYQTAQSIKEKWTNWRKAQLDKQKVKLHQVKLQAAPHKGLTPLKQQIRQRKHRARNLGSLDFDSLSQSDKFERGGADQINLTPALDGQVEAYFQSTTQVLKAEYDKEKPQIRDRKSRKQKGENVAKEEFEFKIVRRPRRLLEYSEQILEPQNQ
;
A
#
# COMPACT_ATOMS: atom_id res chain seq x y z
N MET A 1 1.05 -6.26 -9.11
CA MET A 1 1.48 -7.23 -10.14
C MET A 1 0.39 -8.25 -10.48
N VAL A 2 -0.09 -9.11 -9.56
CA VAL A 2 -1.13 -10.12 -9.89
C VAL A 2 -2.43 -9.48 -10.38
N LEU A 3 -2.93 -8.46 -9.66
CA LEU A 3 -4.15 -7.73 -10.07
C LEU A 3 -3.99 -7.08 -11.45
N GLU A 4 -2.81 -6.52 -11.74
CA GLU A 4 -2.50 -5.83 -12.99
C GLU A 4 -2.52 -6.79 -14.19
N GLY A 5 -1.78 -7.91 -14.09
CA GLY A 5 -1.72 -8.93 -15.14
C GLY A 5 -3.01 -9.71 -15.35
N TYR A 6 -3.93 -9.74 -14.37
CA TYR A 6 -5.18 -10.49 -14.45
C TYR A 6 -6.02 -10.17 -15.69
N MET A 7 -6.12 -8.89 -16.07
CA MET A 7 -6.87 -8.48 -17.26
C MET A 7 -6.26 -9.05 -18.54
N GLN A 8 -4.93 -8.94 -18.69
CA GLN A 8 -4.22 -9.49 -19.84
C GLN A 8 -4.40 -11.00 -19.94
N TYR A 9 -4.26 -11.73 -18.82
CA TYR A 9 -4.49 -13.17 -18.79
C TYR A 9 -5.94 -13.53 -19.13
N SER A 10 -6.93 -12.79 -18.61
CA SER A 10 -8.34 -13.05 -18.93
C SER A 10 -8.66 -12.86 -20.41
N LEU A 11 -8.15 -11.79 -21.04
CA LEU A 11 -8.32 -11.54 -22.47
C LEU A 11 -7.63 -12.62 -23.32
N SER A 12 -6.36 -12.93 -23.03
CA SER A 12 -5.63 -13.97 -23.77
C SER A 12 -6.30 -15.33 -23.65
N SER A 13 -6.73 -15.71 -22.44
CA SER A 13 -7.37 -17.01 -22.22
C SER A 13 -8.72 -17.13 -22.92
N LEU A 14 -9.56 -16.08 -22.86
CA LEU A 14 -10.85 -16.05 -23.54
C LEU A 14 -10.69 -16.01 -25.07
N ALA A 15 -9.73 -15.25 -25.60
CA ALA A 15 -9.43 -15.21 -27.03
C ALA A 15 -8.84 -16.54 -27.55
N SER A 16 -8.12 -17.29 -26.72
CA SER A 16 -7.69 -18.65 -27.09
C SER A 16 -8.86 -19.62 -27.20
N ILE A 17 -9.91 -19.47 -26.37
CA ILE A 17 -11.13 -20.30 -26.46
C ILE A 17 -11.89 -20.10 -27.78
N THR A 18 -11.86 -18.90 -28.38
CA THR A 18 -12.53 -18.68 -29.67
C THR A 18 -11.80 -19.34 -30.84
N ASN A 19 -10.55 -19.77 -30.64
CA ASN A 19 -9.68 -20.33 -31.68
C ASN A 19 -9.32 -21.80 -31.39
N LEU A 20 -10.22 -22.57 -30.77
CA LEU A 20 -9.97 -23.97 -30.45
C LEU A 20 -9.94 -24.82 -31.72
N THR A 21 -8.80 -25.48 -31.95
CA THR A 21 -8.61 -26.48 -33.00
C THR A 21 -8.28 -27.83 -32.36
N PHE A 22 -8.76 -28.91 -32.97
CA PHE A 22 -8.59 -30.29 -32.49
C PHE A 22 -8.04 -31.22 -33.58
N THR A 23 -7.27 -30.67 -34.51
CA THR A 23 -6.76 -31.38 -35.69
C THR A 23 -5.54 -32.24 -35.38
N THR A 24 -4.59 -31.72 -34.61
CA THR A 24 -3.32 -32.38 -34.25
C THR A 24 -3.31 -32.70 -32.75
N GLN A 25 -2.54 -33.71 -32.32
CA GLN A 25 -2.33 -33.96 -30.88
C GLN A 25 -1.82 -32.72 -30.12
N SER A 26 -0.94 -31.94 -30.75
CA SER A 26 -0.47 -30.66 -30.21
C SER A 26 -1.61 -29.66 -30.02
N ASP A 27 -2.53 -29.57 -30.99
CA ASP A 27 -3.68 -28.67 -30.94
C ASP A 27 -4.61 -29.08 -29.80
N THR A 28 -4.89 -30.37 -29.65
CA THR A 28 -5.72 -30.90 -28.55
C THR A 28 -5.12 -30.59 -27.17
N ILE A 29 -3.80 -30.71 -27.00
CA ILE A 29 -3.13 -30.36 -25.74
C ILE A 29 -3.22 -28.85 -25.47
N SER A 30 -2.95 -28.02 -26.49
CA SER A 30 -3.02 -26.56 -26.38
C SER A 30 -4.44 -26.08 -26.03
N SER A 31 -5.44 -26.60 -26.75
CA SER A 31 -6.86 -26.34 -26.54
C SER A 31 -7.32 -26.76 -25.14
N SER A 32 -6.90 -27.93 -24.67
CA SER A 32 -7.20 -28.42 -23.31
C SER A 32 -6.58 -27.52 -22.24
N LEU A 33 -5.33 -27.09 -22.43
CA LEU A 33 -4.61 -26.20 -21.51
C LEU A 33 -5.27 -24.82 -21.46
N SER A 34 -5.64 -24.25 -22.61
CA SER A 34 -6.36 -22.98 -22.69
C SER A 34 -7.71 -23.02 -21.97
N LEU A 35 -8.46 -24.11 -22.14
CA LEU A 35 -9.72 -24.32 -21.42
C LEU A 35 -9.49 -24.38 -19.90
N ALA A 36 -8.50 -25.14 -19.45
CA ALA A 36 -8.15 -25.25 -18.03
C ALA A 36 -7.74 -23.89 -17.44
N PHE A 37 -6.92 -23.10 -18.15
CA PHE A 37 -6.54 -21.75 -17.73
C PHE A 37 -7.72 -20.80 -17.65
N THR A 38 -8.66 -20.88 -18.59
CA THR A 38 -9.86 -20.04 -18.56
C THR A 38 -10.71 -20.36 -17.35
N VAL A 39 -10.96 -21.65 -17.08
CA VAL A 39 -11.69 -22.10 -15.88
C VAL A 39 -11.00 -21.61 -14.62
N PHE A 40 -9.68 -21.72 -14.55
CA PHE A 40 -8.89 -21.18 -13.43
C PHE A 40 -9.08 -19.68 -13.24
N ILE A 41 -8.98 -18.87 -14.31
CA ILE A 41 -9.14 -17.42 -14.27
C ILE A 41 -10.55 -17.02 -13.82
N CYS A 42 -11.59 -17.74 -14.27
CA CYS A 42 -12.97 -17.50 -13.85
C CYS A 42 -13.20 -17.84 -12.37
N ILE A 43 -12.58 -18.90 -11.86
CA ILE A 43 -12.71 -19.34 -10.45
C ILE A 43 -11.90 -18.45 -9.49
N PHE A 44 -10.78 -17.90 -9.96
CA PHE A 44 -9.83 -17.13 -9.15
C PHE A 44 -10.43 -16.01 -8.28
N PRO A 45 -11.29 -15.09 -8.79
CA PRO A 45 -11.88 -14.04 -7.96
C PRO A 45 -12.76 -14.60 -6.82
N PHE A 46 -13.44 -15.72 -7.05
CA PHE A 46 -14.26 -16.39 -6.03
C PHE A 46 -13.40 -17.08 -4.97
N VAL A 47 -12.25 -17.63 -5.36
CA VAL A 47 -11.28 -18.18 -4.41
C VAL A 47 -10.71 -17.07 -3.53
N ILE A 48 -10.34 -15.92 -4.09
CA ILE A 48 -9.89 -14.76 -3.30
C ILE A 48 -10.99 -14.31 -2.35
N TRP A 49 -12.23 -14.19 -2.84
CA TRP A 49 -13.37 -13.82 -2.01
C TRP A 49 -13.58 -14.78 -0.83
N TYR A 50 -13.56 -16.08 -1.10
CA TYR A 50 -13.69 -17.11 -0.08
C TYR A 50 -12.55 -17.07 0.95
N LEU A 51 -11.30 -16.92 0.49
CA LEU A 51 -10.13 -16.79 1.36
C LEU A 51 -10.21 -15.54 2.25
N LEU A 52 -10.65 -14.40 1.68
CA LEU A 52 -10.86 -13.15 2.41
C LEU A 52 -11.94 -13.30 3.47
N TRP A 53 -13.05 -13.93 3.12
CA TRP A 53 -14.15 -14.17 4.04
C TRP A 53 -13.71 -15.03 5.23
N LYS A 54 -13.00 -16.14 4.95
CA LYS A 54 -12.56 -17.09 5.98
C LYS A 54 -11.45 -16.53 6.88
N ARG A 55 -10.53 -15.73 6.34
CA ARG A 55 -9.35 -15.22 7.07
C ARG A 55 -9.47 -13.77 7.54
N PHE A 56 -10.63 -13.15 7.44
CA PHE A 56 -10.85 -11.74 7.83
C PHE A 56 -10.35 -11.40 9.24
N LEU A 57 -10.57 -12.27 10.23
CA LEU A 57 -10.13 -12.02 11.60
C LEU A 57 -8.61 -12.04 11.76
N VAL A 58 -7.94 -12.88 10.96
CA VAL A 58 -6.49 -13.07 11.01
C VAL A 58 -5.76 -11.90 10.35
N LEU A 59 -6.38 -11.29 9.34
CA LEU A 59 -5.86 -10.13 8.60
C LEU A 59 -5.69 -8.85 9.45
N LYS A 60 -6.21 -8.82 10.67
CA LYS A 60 -6.00 -7.69 11.60
C LYS A 60 -4.60 -7.64 12.21
N ASP A 61 -3.82 -8.73 12.13
CA ASP A 61 -2.46 -8.74 12.65
C ASP A 61 -1.51 -8.02 11.66
N PRO A 62 -0.86 -6.91 12.07
CA PRO A 62 0.07 -6.17 11.21
C PRO A 62 1.22 -7.02 10.68
N ARG A 63 1.60 -8.11 11.35
CA ARG A 63 2.64 -9.02 10.85
C ARG A 63 2.22 -9.74 9.58
N GLN A 64 0.94 -10.15 9.50
CA GLN A 64 0.42 -10.85 8.32
C GLN A 64 0.17 -9.91 7.16
N ILE A 65 -0.19 -8.66 7.44
CA ILE A 65 -0.32 -7.62 6.41
C ILE A 65 0.99 -7.48 5.65
N ILE A 66 2.16 -7.57 6.28
CA ILE A 66 3.45 -7.47 5.57
C ILE A 66 3.66 -8.67 4.64
N THR A 67 3.30 -9.88 5.06
CA THR A 67 3.47 -11.10 4.25
C THR A 67 2.57 -11.13 3.02
N PHE A 68 1.32 -10.72 3.17
CA PHE A 68 0.37 -10.59 2.05
C PHE A 68 0.46 -9.21 1.36
N GLY A 69 1.41 -8.37 1.81
CA GLY A 69 1.32 -6.92 1.73
C GLY A 69 1.31 -6.34 0.35
N SER A 70 1.88 -7.01 -0.65
CA SER A 70 1.85 -6.49 -2.02
C SER A 70 0.45 -6.48 -2.64
N SER A 71 -0.48 -7.32 -2.17
CA SER A 71 -1.85 -7.40 -2.70
C SER A 71 -2.87 -6.57 -1.91
N TYR A 72 -2.51 -6.17 -0.69
CA TYR A 72 -3.39 -5.42 0.23
C TYR A 72 -2.81 -4.07 0.64
N PHE A 73 -1.70 -3.66 0.04
CA PHE A 73 -1.11 -2.35 0.28
C PHE A 73 -2.16 -1.27 0.01
N GLU A 74 -2.30 -0.31 0.93
CA GLU A 74 -3.22 0.85 0.86
C GLU A 74 -4.73 0.58 1.07
N ILE A 75 -5.15 -0.67 1.22
CA ILE A 75 -6.56 -1.02 1.47
C ILE A 75 -6.85 -1.03 2.97
N ARG A 76 -7.98 -0.44 3.37
CA ARG A 76 -8.46 -0.47 4.76
C ARG A 76 -8.84 -1.88 5.18
N THR A 77 -8.18 -2.39 6.21
CA THR A 77 -8.48 -3.72 6.79
C THR A 77 -9.59 -3.70 7.85
N ASP A 78 -10.08 -2.50 8.23
CA ASP A 78 -11.11 -2.33 9.27
C ASP A 78 -12.48 -2.92 8.88
N SER A 79 -12.79 -2.93 7.58
CA SER A 79 -14.11 -3.29 7.06
C SER A 79 -14.00 -4.42 6.04
N LYS A 80 -14.87 -5.43 6.18
CA LYS A 80 -15.04 -6.51 5.19
C LYS A 80 -15.38 -5.96 3.81
N ALA A 81 -16.16 -4.87 3.76
CA ALA A 81 -16.57 -4.25 2.52
C ALA A 81 -15.36 -3.68 1.76
N ALA A 82 -14.43 -3.02 2.47
CA ALA A 82 -13.23 -2.46 1.84
C ALA A 82 -12.33 -3.54 1.22
N LEU A 83 -12.21 -4.70 1.86
CA LEU A 83 -11.45 -5.84 1.32
C LEU A 83 -12.08 -6.46 0.07
N LEU A 84 -13.40 -6.32 -0.10
CA LEU A 84 -14.09 -6.81 -1.29
C LEU A 84 -13.69 -6.03 -2.56
N TYR A 85 -13.02 -4.89 -2.41
CA TYR A 85 -12.51 -4.09 -3.52
C TYR A 85 -11.74 -4.92 -4.55
N ASN A 86 -10.75 -5.71 -4.09
CA ASN A 86 -9.93 -6.53 -4.98
C ASN A 86 -10.76 -7.56 -5.76
N VAL A 87 -11.78 -8.13 -5.12
CA VAL A 87 -12.67 -9.11 -5.75
C VAL A 87 -13.56 -8.43 -6.80
N LEU A 88 -14.19 -7.30 -6.45
CA LEU A 88 -15.03 -6.54 -7.38
C LEU A 88 -14.24 -6.05 -8.60
N TYR A 89 -13.01 -5.59 -8.35
CA TYR A 89 -12.09 -5.16 -9.40
C TYR A 89 -11.77 -6.29 -10.38
N MET A 90 -11.53 -7.50 -9.88
CA MET A 90 -11.29 -8.68 -10.72
C MET A 90 -12.54 -9.13 -11.47
N ILE A 91 -13.70 -9.17 -10.81
CA ILE A 91 -14.97 -9.53 -11.45
C ILE A 91 -15.29 -8.56 -12.59
N ARG A 92 -15.14 -7.24 -12.37
CA ARG A 92 -15.35 -6.25 -13.43
C ARG A 92 -14.43 -6.48 -14.62
N ARG A 93 -13.15 -6.75 -14.38
CA ARG A 93 -12.17 -7.06 -15.45
C ARG A 93 -12.54 -8.32 -16.22
N LEU A 94 -13.02 -9.35 -15.53
CA LEU A 94 -13.50 -10.59 -16.15
C LEU A 94 -14.74 -10.33 -17.01
N VAL A 95 -15.70 -9.55 -16.51
CA VAL A 95 -16.89 -9.12 -17.28
C VAL A 95 -16.47 -8.35 -18.52
N PHE A 96 -15.55 -7.38 -18.39
CA PHE A 96 -15.04 -6.62 -19.53
C PHE A 96 -14.36 -7.52 -20.56
N ALA A 97 -13.48 -8.43 -20.14
CA ALA A 97 -12.79 -9.34 -21.04
C ALA A 97 -13.77 -10.29 -21.75
N PHE A 98 -14.78 -10.77 -21.03
CA PHE A 98 -15.86 -11.58 -21.60
C PHE A 98 -16.64 -10.82 -22.66
N LEU A 99 -17.09 -9.59 -22.37
CA LEU A 99 -17.79 -8.76 -23.34
C LEU A 99 -16.94 -8.48 -24.59
N ALA A 100 -15.67 -8.14 -24.40
CA ALA A 100 -14.76 -7.81 -25.51
C ALA A 100 -14.53 -8.99 -26.47
N VAL A 101 -14.52 -10.23 -25.97
CA VAL A 101 -14.27 -11.43 -26.79
C VAL A 101 -15.55 -12.03 -27.34
N GLN A 102 -16.62 -12.12 -26.54
CA GLN A 102 -17.84 -12.85 -26.90
C GLN A 102 -18.93 -11.97 -27.51
N MET A 103 -18.93 -10.66 -27.24
CA MET A 103 -19.99 -9.74 -27.65
C MET A 103 -19.52 -8.74 -28.72
N GLY A 104 -18.54 -9.11 -29.55
CA GLY A 104 -17.99 -8.24 -30.57
C GLY A 104 -19.02 -7.72 -31.58
N GLU A 105 -20.09 -8.49 -31.83
CA GLU A 105 -21.19 -8.11 -32.73
C GLU A 105 -22.25 -7.22 -32.04
N HIS A 106 -22.23 -7.10 -30.71
CA HIS A 106 -23.24 -6.41 -29.92
C HIS A 106 -22.66 -5.21 -29.17
N CYS A 107 -22.17 -4.22 -29.91
CA CYS A 107 -21.54 -3.00 -29.37
C CYS A 107 -22.45 -2.28 -28.34
N SER A 108 -23.75 -2.20 -28.60
CA SER A 108 -24.72 -1.56 -27.70
C SER A 108 -24.80 -2.24 -26.33
N LEU A 109 -24.83 -3.57 -26.31
CA LEU A 109 -24.88 -4.33 -25.06
C LEU A 109 -23.56 -4.16 -24.29
N GLN A 110 -22.42 -4.19 -25.00
CA GLN A 110 -21.11 -3.95 -24.39
C GLN A 110 -21.04 -2.57 -23.72
N ALA A 111 -21.48 -1.52 -24.40
CA ALA A 111 -21.50 -0.15 -23.85
C ALA A 111 -22.43 -0.04 -22.64
N MET A 112 -23.64 -0.62 -22.71
CA MET A 112 -24.59 -0.61 -21.59
C MET A 112 -24.05 -1.31 -20.35
N VAL A 113 -23.46 -2.51 -20.49
CA VAL A 113 -22.87 -3.22 -19.35
C VAL A 113 -21.67 -2.46 -18.79
N LEU A 114 -20.87 -1.81 -19.64
CA LEU A 114 -19.75 -0.96 -19.19
C LEU A 114 -20.25 0.24 -18.37
N ILE A 115 -21.33 0.90 -18.79
CA ILE A 115 -21.97 2.00 -18.05
C ILE A 115 -22.48 1.50 -16.70
N TYR A 116 -23.26 0.42 -16.67
CA TYR A 116 -23.83 -0.09 -15.42
C TYR A 116 -22.77 -0.54 -14.44
N THR A 117 -21.75 -1.26 -14.89
CA THR A 117 -20.63 -1.68 -14.02
C THR A 117 -19.83 -0.48 -13.50
N SER A 118 -19.63 0.57 -14.30
CA SER A 118 -18.94 1.80 -13.87
C SER A 118 -19.76 2.62 -12.88
N ILE A 119 -21.09 2.68 -13.04
CA ILE A 119 -21.99 3.31 -12.05
C ILE A 119 -21.94 2.55 -10.73
N LEU A 120 -22.07 1.21 -10.76
CA LEU A 120 -21.99 0.38 -9.57
C LEU A 120 -20.66 0.54 -8.83
N MET A 121 -19.54 0.59 -9.56
CA MET A 121 -18.22 0.84 -8.99
C MET A 121 -18.08 2.24 -8.41
N SER A 122 -18.61 3.26 -9.10
CA SER A 122 -18.61 4.64 -8.59
C SER A 122 -19.36 4.75 -7.26
N ILE A 123 -20.56 4.16 -7.18
CA ILE A 123 -21.36 4.08 -5.95
C ILE A 123 -20.56 3.36 -4.86
N TYR A 124 -19.94 2.22 -5.19
CA TYR A 124 -19.10 1.48 -4.25
C TYR A 124 -17.96 2.33 -3.69
N PHE A 125 -17.21 3.07 -4.51
CA PHE A 125 -16.13 3.92 -4.04
C PHE A 125 -16.59 5.08 -3.17
N ILE A 126 -17.73 5.71 -3.52
CA ILE A 126 -18.30 6.82 -2.75
C ILE A 126 -18.73 6.37 -1.35
N LEU A 127 -19.39 5.20 -1.26
CA LEU A 127 -19.96 4.67 -0.03
C LEU A 127 -18.92 3.96 0.85
N VAL A 128 -18.15 3.04 0.28
CA VAL A 128 -17.25 2.15 1.04
C VAL A 128 -15.91 2.81 1.34
N ARG A 129 -15.38 3.61 0.40
CA ARG A 129 -14.07 4.28 0.50
C ARG A 129 -12.97 3.29 0.92
N PRO A 130 -12.62 2.33 0.03
CA PRO A 130 -11.80 1.18 0.38
C PRO A 130 -10.35 1.53 0.77
N PHE A 131 -9.82 2.68 0.35
CA PHE A 131 -8.42 3.05 0.61
C PHE A 131 -8.25 3.80 1.94
N GLU A 132 -7.09 3.64 2.58
CA GLU A 132 -6.75 4.37 3.80
C GLU A 132 -6.63 5.88 3.53
N GLU A 133 -6.03 6.23 2.39
CA GLU A 133 -5.84 7.63 2.02
C GLU A 133 -7.08 8.20 1.30
N LYS A 134 -7.55 9.36 1.78
CA LYS A 134 -8.70 10.06 1.16
C LYS A 134 -8.39 10.60 -0.24
N SER A 135 -7.12 10.87 -0.56
CA SER A 135 -6.70 11.29 -1.90
C SER A 135 -6.89 10.15 -2.91
N LEU A 136 -6.41 8.95 -2.59
CA LEU A 136 -6.56 7.75 -3.42
C LEU A 136 -8.03 7.44 -3.71
N ASN A 137 -8.88 7.45 -2.69
CA ASN A 137 -10.33 7.28 -2.90
C ASN A 137 -10.93 8.32 -3.87
N ARG A 138 -10.49 9.58 -3.82
CA ARG A 138 -10.97 10.63 -4.74
C ARG A 138 -10.46 10.43 -6.16
N ILE A 139 -9.22 9.99 -6.32
CA ILE A 139 -8.62 9.68 -7.62
C ILE A 139 -9.36 8.51 -8.27
N GLU A 140 -9.67 7.47 -7.51
CA GLU A 140 -10.41 6.31 -8.02
C GLU A 140 -11.84 6.68 -8.43
N VAL A 141 -12.56 7.48 -7.63
CA VAL A 141 -13.87 8.01 -8.04
C VAL A 141 -13.75 8.83 -9.32
N PHE A 142 -12.74 9.69 -9.44
CA PHE A 142 -12.51 10.47 -10.65
C PHE A 142 -12.25 9.57 -11.87
N ASN A 143 -11.41 8.55 -11.73
CA ASN A 143 -11.12 7.59 -12.81
C ASN A 143 -12.38 6.85 -13.27
N GLU A 144 -13.23 6.42 -12.34
CA GLU A 144 -14.51 5.79 -12.67
C GLU A 144 -15.47 6.73 -13.40
N LEU A 145 -15.53 8.01 -12.99
CA LEU A 145 -16.33 9.02 -13.68
C LEU A 145 -15.82 9.29 -15.09
N CYS A 146 -14.50 9.28 -15.31
CA CYS A 146 -13.92 9.41 -16.64
C CYS A 146 -14.27 8.21 -17.54
N ILE A 147 -14.17 6.98 -17.03
CA ILE A 147 -14.57 5.77 -17.77
C ILE A 147 -16.07 5.82 -18.08
N LEU A 148 -16.90 6.21 -17.11
CA LEU A 148 -18.33 6.36 -17.29
C LEU A 148 -18.63 7.39 -18.40
N PHE A 149 -18.01 8.56 -18.36
CA PHE A 149 -18.17 9.59 -19.39
C PHE A 149 -17.75 9.11 -20.78
N ALA A 150 -16.61 8.42 -20.88
CA ALA A 150 -16.16 7.81 -22.13
C ALA A 150 -17.14 6.75 -22.63
N SER A 151 -17.69 5.91 -21.74
CA SER A 151 -18.67 4.89 -22.11
C SER A 151 -20.01 5.45 -22.59
N TYR A 152 -20.43 6.64 -22.11
CA TYR A 152 -21.57 7.35 -22.69
C TYR A 152 -21.32 7.78 -24.14
N HIS A 153 -20.09 8.18 -24.47
CA HIS A 153 -19.75 8.52 -25.86
C HIS A 153 -19.75 7.28 -26.76
N LEU A 154 -19.42 6.10 -26.23
CA LEU A 154 -19.50 4.85 -26.98
C LEU A 154 -20.92 4.52 -27.44
N LEU A 155 -21.96 4.97 -26.72
CA LEU A 155 -23.35 4.79 -27.16
C LEU A 155 -23.64 5.49 -28.50
N LEU A 156 -22.94 6.60 -28.82
CA LEU A 156 -23.12 7.31 -30.09
C LEU A 156 -22.56 6.54 -31.30
N PHE A 157 -21.69 5.55 -31.05
CA PHE A 157 -21.15 4.65 -32.07
C PHE A 157 -21.94 3.34 -32.20
N THR A 158 -23.03 3.19 -31.45
CA THR A 158 -23.85 1.99 -31.56
C THR A 158 -24.80 2.11 -32.74
N ASP A 159 -25.07 0.99 -33.41
CA ASP A 159 -26.01 0.89 -34.54
C ASP A 159 -27.47 0.99 -34.06
N PHE A 160 -27.75 1.90 -33.13
CA PHE A 160 -29.12 2.19 -32.72
C PHE A 160 -29.83 2.77 -33.93
N ASP A 161 -30.62 1.92 -34.57
CA ASP A 161 -31.33 2.20 -35.81
C ASP A 161 -32.22 3.43 -35.61
N TYR A 162 -31.76 4.59 -36.10
CA TYR A 162 -32.55 5.80 -36.13
C TYR A 162 -33.63 5.57 -37.18
N SER A 163 -34.75 5.08 -36.69
CA SER A 163 -35.92 4.69 -37.48
C SER A 163 -36.68 5.89 -38.03
N ASP A 164 -36.11 7.10 -37.93
CA ASP A 164 -36.66 8.29 -38.54
C ASP A 164 -36.10 8.46 -39.96
N PRO A 165 -36.89 8.17 -41.01
CA PRO A 165 -36.45 8.31 -42.39
C PRO A 165 -36.18 9.77 -42.81
N SER A 166 -36.42 10.75 -41.93
CA SER A 166 -36.12 12.15 -42.18
C SER A 166 -34.70 12.58 -41.77
N ASP A 167 -33.97 11.77 -40.98
CA ASP A 167 -32.58 12.05 -40.64
C ASP A 167 -31.67 11.62 -41.81
N THR A 168 -31.09 12.62 -42.48
CA THR A 168 -30.13 12.40 -43.57
C THR A 168 -28.90 11.66 -43.03
N GLU A 169 -28.49 10.56 -43.68
CA GLU A 169 -27.29 9.76 -43.38
C GLU A 169 -26.04 10.61 -43.05
N GLU A 170 -25.90 11.76 -43.72
CA GLU A 170 -24.84 12.75 -43.51
C GLU A 170 -24.78 13.30 -42.06
N GLN A 171 -25.93 13.54 -41.43
CA GLN A 171 -26.00 14.09 -40.07
C GLN A 171 -25.54 13.08 -39.01
N HIS A 172 -25.80 11.78 -39.23
CA HIS A 172 -25.29 10.71 -38.36
C HIS A 172 -23.77 10.62 -38.42
N LEU A 173 -23.19 10.67 -39.63
CA LEU A 173 -21.74 10.66 -39.84
C LEU A 173 -21.05 11.84 -39.14
N GLN A 174 -21.63 13.04 -39.23
CA GLN A 174 -21.09 14.22 -38.56
C GLN A 174 -21.14 14.08 -37.03
N THR A 175 -22.24 13.53 -36.50
CA THR A 175 -22.40 13.32 -35.04
C THR A 175 -21.38 12.31 -34.52
N GLN A 176 -21.20 11.18 -35.20
CA GLN A 176 -20.19 10.17 -34.85
C GLN A 176 -18.77 10.73 -34.94
N TYR A 177 -18.48 11.54 -35.97
CA TYR A 177 -17.17 12.19 -36.12
C TYR A 177 -16.86 13.13 -34.95
N MET A 178 -17.80 13.98 -34.56
CA MET A 178 -17.66 14.89 -33.41
C MET A 178 -17.55 14.14 -32.08
N ALA A 179 -18.33 13.06 -31.92
CA ALA A 179 -18.23 12.17 -30.77
C ALA A 179 -16.85 11.51 -30.66
N GLY A 180 -16.25 11.16 -31.81
CA GLY A 180 -14.89 10.62 -31.92
C GLY A 180 -13.83 11.58 -31.40
N TRP A 181 -13.90 12.85 -31.78
CA TRP A 181 -12.99 13.86 -31.23
C TRP A 181 -13.20 14.08 -29.73
N SER A 182 -14.45 14.08 -29.26
CA SER A 182 -14.77 14.20 -27.83
C SER A 182 -14.19 13.04 -27.01
N ILE A 183 -14.36 11.79 -27.44
CA ILE A 183 -13.83 10.63 -26.70
C ILE A 183 -12.30 10.61 -26.68
N ILE A 184 -11.63 11.00 -27.77
CA ILE A 184 -10.17 11.13 -27.83
C ILE A 184 -9.70 12.22 -26.86
N ALA A 185 -10.35 13.38 -26.85
CA ALA A 185 -10.00 14.50 -25.97
C ALA A 185 -10.15 14.10 -24.50
N VAL A 186 -11.26 13.46 -24.13
CA VAL A 186 -11.51 13.01 -22.75
C VAL A 186 -10.53 11.92 -22.32
N THR A 187 -10.26 10.96 -23.19
CA THR A 187 -9.30 9.87 -22.88
C THR A 187 -7.89 10.43 -22.72
N THR A 188 -7.50 11.37 -23.58
CA THR A 188 -6.20 12.06 -23.49
C THR A 188 -6.10 12.86 -22.19
N LEU A 189 -7.14 13.61 -21.83
CA LEU A 189 -7.19 14.34 -20.56
C LEU A 189 -7.07 13.39 -19.35
N ASN A 190 -7.78 12.26 -19.38
CA ASN A 190 -7.72 11.25 -18.33
C ASN A 190 -6.30 10.68 -18.16
N ILE A 191 -5.62 10.35 -19.28
CA ILE A 191 -4.23 9.88 -19.25
C ILE A 191 -3.30 10.95 -18.70
N ILE A 192 -3.45 12.21 -19.12
CA ILE A 192 -2.63 13.34 -18.63
C ILE A 192 -2.81 13.54 -17.13
N VAL A 193 -4.05 13.54 -16.62
CA VAL A 193 -4.33 13.72 -15.19
C VAL A 193 -3.73 12.57 -14.37
N ASN A 194 -3.94 11.32 -14.80
CA ASN A 194 -3.36 10.15 -14.12
C ASN A 194 -1.83 10.19 -14.13
N MET A 195 -1.22 10.57 -15.26
CA MET A 195 0.22 10.71 -15.38
C MET A 195 0.76 11.84 -14.48
N ALA A 196 0.08 12.98 -14.43
CA ALA A 196 0.45 14.10 -13.56
C ALA A 196 0.41 13.71 -12.08
N ILE A 197 -0.60 12.96 -11.66
CA ILE A 197 -0.72 12.43 -10.29
C ILE A 197 0.45 11.48 -9.97
N MET A 198 0.74 10.51 -10.83
CA MET A 198 1.85 9.57 -10.65
C MET A 198 3.21 10.29 -10.61
N CYS A 199 3.42 11.27 -11.49
CA CYS A 199 4.61 12.11 -11.50
C CYS A 199 4.76 12.90 -10.19
N TYR A 200 3.66 13.47 -9.68
CA TYR A 200 3.65 14.20 -8.43
C TYR A 200 4.02 13.31 -7.24
N GLN A 201 3.40 12.13 -7.13
CA GLN A 201 3.70 11.14 -6.08
C GLN A 201 5.16 10.67 -6.15
N THR A 202 5.66 10.41 -7.36
CA THR A 202 7.05 10.02 -7.58
C THR A 202 8.00 11.12 -7.15
N ALA A 203 7.73 12.38 -7.54
CA ALA A 203 8.54 13.53 -7.14
C ALA A 203 8.55 13.74 -5.61
N GLN A 204 7.41 13.54 -4.94
CA GLN A 204 7.34 13.58 -3.48
C GLN A 204 8.19 12.47 -2.84
N SER A 205 8.07 11.23 -3.30
CA SER A 205 8.85 10.11 -2.76
C SER A 205 10.36 10.31 -2.94
N ILE A 206 10.78 10.88 -4.08
CA ILE A 206 12.17 11.25 -4.35
C ILE A 206 12.62 12.36 -3.40
N LYS A 207 11.80 13.40 -3.22
CA LYS A 207 12.10 14.51 -2.30
C LYS A 207 12.28 14.01 -0.86
N GLU A 208 11.42 13.12 -0.39
CA GLU A 208 11.53 12.52 0.95
C GLU A 208 12.82 11.70 1.10
N LYS A 209 13.08 10.79 0.16
CA LYS A 209 14.33 10.00 0.14
C LYS A 209 15.56 10.89 0.09
N TRP A 210 15.53 11.96 -0.71
CA TRP A 210 16.62 12.93 -0.81
C TRP A 210 16.86 13.67 0.50
N THR A 211 15.80 14.17 1.15
CA THR A 211 15.93 14.86 2.43
C THR A 211 16.46 13.93 3.54
N ASN A 212 16.00 12.68 3.59
CA ASN A 212 16.47 11.68 4.54
C ASN A 212 17.93 11.29 4.29
N TRP A 213 18.30 11.09 3.02
CA TRP A 213 19.69 10.86 2.63
C TRP A 213 20.59 12.03 3.02
N ARG A 214 20.16 13.27 2.77
CA ARG A 214 20.92 14.48 3.15
C ARG A 214 21.10 14.61 4.66
N LYS A 215 20.06 14.32 5.46
CA LYS A 215 20.15 14.30 6.93
C LYS A 215 21.14 13.24 7.41
N ALA A 216 21.08 12.03 6.87
CA ALA A 216 22.00 10.96 7.20
C ALA A 216 23.47 11.31 6.88
N GLN A 217 23.72 12.04 5.79
CA GLN A 217 25.08 12.51 5.46
C GLN A 217 25.59 13.55 6.46
N LEU A 218 24.74 14.51 6.86
CA LEU A 218 25.11 15.51 7.86
C LEU A 218 25.40 14.88 9.22
N ASP A 219 24.63 13.88 9.63
CA ASP A 219 24.86 13.18 10.90
C ASP A 219 26.17 12.38 10.88
N LYS A 220 26.51 11.74 9.75
CA LYS A 220 27.82 11.11 9.56
C LYS A 220 28.98 12.11 9.70
N GLN A 221 28.83 13.33 9.16
CA GLN A 221 29.84 14.39 9.31
C GLN A 221 29.98 14.87 10.75
N LYS A 222 28.87 15.04 11.49
CA LYS A 222 28.90 15.43 12.91
C LYS A 222 29.60 14.39 13.76
N VAL A 223 29.38 13.09 13.51
CA VAL A 223 30.06 12.00 14.22
C VAL A 223 31.57 12.05 13.97
N LYS A 224 32.00 12.23 12.71
CA LYS A 224 33.43 12.37 12.37
C LYS A 224 34.06 13.59 13.06
N LEU A 225 33.39 14.74 13.04
CA LEU A 225 33.87 15.95 13.70
C LEU A 225 33.98 15.77 15.22
N HIS A 226 33.01 15.09 15.84
CA HIS A 226 33.06 14.79 17.27
C HIS A 226 34.23 13.87 17.62
N GLN A 227 34.50 12.85 16.79
CA GLN A 227 35.68 11.99 16.94
C GLN A 227 37.00 12.77 16.84
N VAL A 228 37.13 13.68 15.86
CA VAL A 228 38.32 14.54 15.72
C VAL A 228 38.47 15.48 16.92
N LYS A 229 37.38 16.08 17.42
CA LYS A 229 37.42 16.93 18.62
C LYS A 229 37.82 16.16 19.88
N LEU A 230 37.38 14.91 20.03
CA LEU A 230 37.79 14.05 21.13
C LEU A 230 39.28 13.66 21.06
N GLN A 231 39.84 13.53 19.85
CA GLN A 231 41.28 13.27 19.65
C GLN A 231 42.14 14.53 19.83
N ALA A 232 41.64 15.70 19.41
CA ALA A 232 42.35 16.97 19.50
C ALA A 232 42.24 17.64 20.88
N ALA A 233 41.29 17.23 21.73
CA ALA A 233 41.21 17.73 23.09
C ALA A 233 42.51 17.37 23.83
N PRO A 234 43.35 18.35 24.22
CA PRO A 234 44.59 18.08 24.91
C PRO A 234 44.26 17.27 26.16
N HIS A 235 45.03 16.21 26.41
CA HIS A 235 44.99 15.43 27.64
C HIS A 235 45.32 16.34 28.85
N LYS A 236 44.42 17.24 29.21
CA LYS A 236 44.45 17.95 30.49
C LYS A 236 44.20 16.88 31.53
N GLY A 237 45.29 16.37 32.11
CA GLY A 237 45.38 15.41 33.20
C GLY A 237 44.11 14.59 33.41
N LEU A 238 43.96 13.49 32.66
CA LEU A 238 43.03 12.46 33.10
C LEU A 238 43.55 12.02 34.47
N THR A 239 42.85 12.40 35.54
CA THR A 239 43.13 11.91 36.90
C THR A 239 43.36 10.39 36.80
N PRO A 240 44.44 9.85 37.39
CA PRO A 240 44.87 8.45 37.22
C PRO A 240 43.76 7.41 37.42
N LEU A 241 42.73 7.77 38.19
CA LEU A 241 41.50 7.02 38.38
C LEU A 241 40.74 6.67 37.10
N LYS A 242 40.59 7.61 36.14
CA LYS A 242 39.87 7.35 34.88
C LYS A 242 40.67 6.42 33.96
N GLN A 243 42.00 6.45 34.05
CA GLN A 243 42.89 5.56 33.30
C GLN A 243 42.80 4.12 33.85
N GLN A 244 42.74 3.95 35.17
CA GLN A 244 42.48 2.65 35.82
C GLN A 244 41.11 2.06 35.47
N ILE A 245 40.04 2.87 35.46
CA ILE A 245 38.69 2.40 35.08
C ILE A 245 38.68 1.94 33.61
N ARG A 246 39.37 2.66 32.71
CA ARG A 246 39.48 2.29 31.29
C ARG A 246 40.26 0.98 31.09
N GLN A 247 41.33 0.77 31.86
CA GLN A 247 42.08 -0.49 31.87
C GLN A 247 41.25 -1.66 32.44
N ARG A 248 40.48 -1.43 33.51
CA ARG A 248 39.56 -2.45 34.06
C ARG A 248 38.48 -2.84 33.06
N LYS A 249 37.92 -1.88 32.31
CA LYS A 249 36.90 -2.16 31.29
C LYS A 249 37.47 -2.93 30.09
N HIS A 250 38.70 -2.64 29.67
CA HIS A 250 39.40 -3.43 28.64
C HIS A 250 39.75 -4.84 29.13
N ARG A 251 40.23 -4.99 30.39
CA ARG A 251 40.42 -6.33 30.98
C ARG A 251 39.11 -7.11 31.05
N ALA A 252 38.01 -6.49 31.50
CA ALA A 252 36.71 -7.15 31.55
C ALA A 252 36.19 -7.56 30.15
N ARG A 253 36.46 -6.77 29.10
CA ARG A 253 36.13 -7.16 27.71
C ARG A 253 36.98 -8.32 27.21
N ASN A 254 38.28 -8.33 27.50
CA ASN A 254 39.16 -9.42 27.11
C ASN A 254 38.92 -10.69 27.95
N LEU A 255 38.45 -10.56 29.20
CA LEU A 255 38.01 -11.68 30.04
C LEU A 255 36.62 -12.19 29.67
N GLY A 256 35.74 -11.32 29.18
CA GLY A 256 34.42 -11.70 28.65
C GLY A 256 34.45 -12.22 27.21
N SER A 257 35.59 -12.10 26.52
CA SER A 257 35.85 -12.74 25.22
C SER A 257 36.71 -14.01 25.36
N LEU A 258 36.90 -14.52 26.58
CA LEU A 258 37.30 -15.91 26.77
C LEU A 258 36.10 -16.79 26.38
N ASP A 259 36.06 -17.09 25.08
CA ASP A 259 35.62 -18.36 24.53
C ASP A 259 34.30 -18.92 25.09
N PHE A 260 33.19 -18.28 24.74
CA PHE A 260 31.89 -18.98 24.67
C PHE A 260 31.73 -19.74 23.34
N ASP A 261 32.53 -19.40 22.32
CA ASP A 261 32.49 -20.06 21.01
C ASP A 261 33.17 -21.44 21.01
N SER A 262 34.08 -21.73 21.95
CA SER A 262 34.69 -23.06 22.10
C SER A 262 33.76 -24.09 22.76
N LEU A 263 32.62 -23.67 23.32
CA LEU A 263 31.55 -24.57 23.79
C LEU A 263 30.47 -24.84 22.73
N SER A 264 30.50 -24.18 21.57
CA SER A 264 29.50 -24.37 20.51
C SER A 264 29.92 -25.35 19.40
N GLN A 265 31.15 -25.89 19.47
CA GLN A 265 31.70 -26.77 18.44
C GLN A 265 31.64 -28.28 18.75
N SER A 266 31.06 -28.73 19.87
CA SER A 266 30.92 -30.17 20.16
C SER A 266 29.65 -30.84 19.62
N ASP A 267 28.64 -30.10 19.16
CA ASP A 267 27.33 -30.69 18.78
C ASP A 267 27.18 -30.92 17.27
N LYS A 268 28.21 -31.52 16.66
CA LYS A 268 28.09 -32.25 15.39
C LYS A 268 28.45 -33.71 15.61
N PHE A 269 27.64 -34.41 16.40
CA PHE A 269 27.66 -35.86 16.46
C PHE A 269 26.26 -36.42 16.15
N GLU A 270 26.23 -37.21 15.07
CA GLU A 270 25.27 -38.23 14.65
C GLU A 270 23.78 -38.09 15.04
N ARG A 271 22.95 -37.84 14.03
CA ARG A 271 21.54 -38.25 14.05
C ARG A 271 21.46 -39.77 13.94
N GLY A 272 21.40 -40.45 15.07
CA GLY A 272 21.02 -41.85 15.16
C GLY A 272 20.84 -42.26 16.62
N GLY A 273 19.61 -42.58 17.03
CA GLY A 273 19.30 -43.19 18.32
C GLY A 273 18.68 -42.23 19.34
N ALA A 274 17.44 -42.51 19.70
CA ALA A 274 16.76 -41.89 20.82
C ALA A 274 17.26 -42.53 22.11
N ASP A 275 18.17 -41.87 22.82
CA ASP A 275 18.44 -42.16 24.23
C ASP A 275 18.48 -40.85 25.02
N GLN A 276 17.71 -40.81 26.11
CA GLN A 276 17.59 -39.68 27.00
C GLN A 276 18.88 -39.50 27.79
N ILE A 277 19.65 -38.46 27.46
CA ILE A 277 20.77 -38.02 28.30
C ILE A 277 20.18 -37.19 29.45
N ASN A 278 20.21 -37.75 30.66
CA ASN A 278 19.96 -37.02 31.90
C ASN A 278 21.11 -36.00 32.11
N LEU A 279 20.85 -34.73 31.80
CA LEU A 279 21.71 -33.63 32.22
C LEU A 279 21.75 -33.57 33.75
N THR A 280 22.95 -33.48 34.29
CA THR A 280 23.18 -33.43 35.74
C THR A 280 22.59 -32.14 36.35
N PRO A 281 21.86 -32.24 37.48
CA PRO A 281 21.14 -31.10 38.10
C PRO A 281 22.05 -29.97 38.63
N ALA A 282 23.37 -30.12 38.53
CA ALA A 282 24.33 -29.09 38.92
C ALA A 282 24.47 -27.95 37.89
N LEU A 283 24.17 -28.20 36.62
CA LEU A 283 24.29 -27.19 35.56
C LEU A 283 23.07 -26.25 35.53
N ASP A 284 21.87 -26.79 35.74
CA ASP A 284 20.63 -26.01 35.78
C ASP A 284 20.62 -24.97 36.91
N GLY A 285 21.20 -25.30 38.07
CA GLY A 285 21.31 -24.36 39.19
C GLY A 285 22.20 -23.14 38.90
N GLN A 286 23.26 -23.31 38.09
CA GLN A 286 24.15 -22.21 37.73
C GLN A 286 23.55 -21.31 36.65
N VAL A 287 22.83 -21.89 35.69
CA VAL A 287 22.13 -21.15 34.64
C VAL A 287 20.99 -20.32 35.23
N GLU A 288 20.22 -20.89 36.16
CA GLU A 288 19.12 -20.20 36.85
C GLU A 288 19.64 -19.04 37.72
N ALA A 289 20.75 -19.24 38.45
CA ALA A 289 21.38 -18.18 39.24
C ALA A 289 21.92 -17.03 38.36
N TYR A 290 22.48 -17.35 37.19
CA TYR A 290 22.93 -16.36 36.21
C TYR A 290 21.75 -15.56 35.64
N PHE A 291 20.65 -16.21 35.27
CA PHE A 291 19.44 -15.56 34.76
C PHE A 291 18.81 -14.64 35.82
N GLN A 292 18.72 -15.08 37.07
CA GLN A 292 18.18 -14.27 38.16
C GLN A 292 19.04 -13.04 38.44
N SER A 293 20.38 -13.18 38.43
CA SER A 293 21.29 -12.04 38.61
C SER A 293 21.17 -11.01 37.48
N THR A 294 21.06 -11.48 36.23
CA THR A 294 20.95 -10.61 35.04
C THR A 294 19.60 -9.88 35.03
N THR A 295 18.53 -10.56 35.42
CA THR A 295 17.18 -9.99 35.51
C THR A 295 17.09 -8.91 36.60
N GLN A 296 17.78 -9.10 37.74
CA GLN A 296 17.84 -8.09 38.79
C GLN A 296 18.61 -6.84 38.36
N VAL A 297 19.72 -6.99 37.62
CA VAL A 297 20.49 -5.85 37.09
C VAL A 297 19.67 -5.05 36.07
N LEU A 298 19.00 -5.74 35.13
CA LEU A 298 18.14 -5.08 34.13
C LEU A 298 16.95 -4.37 34.77
N LYS A 299 16.35 -4.94 35.82
CA LYS A 299 15.26 -4.31 36.58
C LYS A 299 15.74 -3.06 37.31
N ALA A 300 16.92 -3.11 37.94
CA ALA A 300 17.51 -1.95 38.62
C ALA A 300 17.89 -0.83 37.65
N GLU A 301 18.31 -1.15 36.42
CA GLU A 301 18.63 -0.17 35.38
C GLU A 301 17.36 0.45 34.78
N TYR A 302 16.31 -0.35 34.56
CA TYR A 302 15.00 0.13 34.16
C TYR A 302 14.36 1.08 35.19
N ASP A 303 14.45 0.74 36.48
CA ASP A 303 13.91 1.57 37.56
C ASP A 303 14.69 2.89 37.73
N LYS A 304 15.96 2.95 37.33
CA LYS A 304 16.74 4.20 37.26
C LYS A 304 16.33 5.11 36.10
N GLU A 305 15.84 4.56 34.98
CA GLU A 305 15.41 5.35 33.81
C GLU A 305 13.95 5.83 33.90
N LYS A 306 13.11 5.14 34.67
CA LYS A 306 11.68 5.45 34.87
C LYS A 306 11.38 6.92 35.25
N PRO A 307 12.16 7.60 36.12
CA PRO A 307 11.95 9.01 36.44
C PRO A 307 12.21 9.94 35.25
N GLN A 308 13.25 9.65 34.45
CA GLN A 308 13.60 10.48 33.28
C GLN A 308 12.57 10.39 32.16
N ILE A 309 11.95 9.22 31.98
CA ILE A 309 10.86 9.02 31.01
C ILE A 309 9.60 9.76 31.44
N ARG A 310 9.30 9.80 32.75
CA ARG A 310 8.16 10.55 33.30
C ARG A 310 8.32 12.06 33.11
N ASP A 311 9.54 12.59 33.32
CA ASP A 311 9.85 14.00 33.09
C ASP A 311 9.89 14.39 31.60
N ARG A 312 10.28 13.48 30.70
CA ARG A 312 10.19 13.73 29.25
C ARG A 312 8.74 13.77 28.77
N LYS A 313 7.87 12.90 29.28
CA LYS A 313 6.44 12.92 28.93
C LYS A 313 5.74 14.17 29.48
N SER A 314 6.02 14.59 30.71
CA SER A 314 5.45 15.82 31.28
C SER A 314 5.89 17.09 30.52
N ARG A 315 7.16 17.16 30.08
CA ARG A 315 7.66 18.27 29.24
C ARG A 315 7.06 18.28 27.83
N LYS A 316 6.86 17.10 27.21
CA LYS A 316 6.26 17.01 25.88
C LYS A 316 4.78 17.41 25.88
N GLN A 317 4.04 16.98 26.91
CA GLN A 317 2.63 17.32 27.08
C GLN A 317 2.43 18.81 27.41
N LYS A 318 3.35 19.41 28.19
CA LYS A 318 3.35 20.86 28.46
C LYS A 318 3.70 21.68 27.21
N GLY A 319 4.60 21.18 26.35
CA GLY A 319 4.93 21.82 25.07
C GLY A 319 3.81 21.75 24.01
N GLU A 320 3.09 20.63 23.94
CA GLU A 320 1.92 20.48 23.05
C GLU A 320 0.75 21.37 23.46
N ASN A 321 0.52 21.57 24.76
CA ASN A 321 -0.51 22.48 25.24
C ASN A 321 -0.16 23.96 24.97
N VAL A 322 1.11 24.35 25.16
CA VAL A 322 1.57 25.71 24.82
C VAL A 322 1.49 25.97 23.32
N ALA A 323 1.84 24.99 22.47
CA ALA A 323 1.70 25.13 21.01
C ALA A 323 0.22 25.22 20.57
N LYS A 324 -0.70 24.53 21.26
CA LYS A 324 -2.15 24.65 21.03
C LYS A 324 -2.69 26.01 21.44
N GLU A 325 -2.30 26.52 22.61
CA GLU A 325 -2.69 27.86 23.07
C GLU A 325 -2.13 28.96 22.17
N GLU A 326 -0.88 28.82 21.70
CA GLU A 326 -0.27 29.80 20.77
C GLU A 326 -0.91 29.76 19.37
N PHE A 327 -1.42 28.60 18.95
CA PHE A 327 -2.17 28.44 17.70
C PHE A 327 -3.59 29.00 17.80
N GLU A 328 -4.30 28.77 18.90
CA GLU A 328 -5.63 29.37 19.15
C GLU A 328 -5.55 30.89 19.34
N PHE A 329 -4.52 31.39 20.04
CA PHE A 329 -4.32 32.83 20.22
C PHE A 329 -3.97 33.56 18.91
N LYS A 330 -3.36 32.87 17.93
CA LYS A 330 -3.11 33.40 16.58
C LYS A 330 -4.34 33.39 15.68
N ILE A 331 -5.32 32.52 15.92
CA ILE A 331 -6.58 32.49 15.16
C ILE A 331 -7.52 33.63 15.60
N VAL A 332 -7.44 34.06 16.86
CA VAL A 332 -8.30 35.14 17.42
C VAL A 332 -7.82 36.56 17.07
N ARG A 333 -6.67 36.74 16.42
CA ARG A 333 -6.12 38.07 16.04
C ARG A 333 -5.89 38.27 14.53
N ARG A 334 -6.76 37.75 13.66
CA ARG A 334 -6.84 38.25 12.27
C ARG A 334 -8.13 39.07 12.06
N PRO A 335 -8.04 40.38 11.80
CA PRO A 335 -9.21 41.19 11.51
C PRO A 335 -9.69 40.95 10.07
N ARG A 336 -11.01 40.76 9.95
CA ARG A 336 -11.91 41.19 8.87
C ARG A 336 -11.22 41.74 7.60
N ARG A 337 -10.97 40.86 6.63
CA ARG A 337 -11.04 41.14 5.19
C ARG A 337 -11.26 39.82 4.49
N LEU A 338 -12.51 39.37 4.36
CA LEU A 338 -12.97 38.30 3.45
C LEU A 338 -14.51 38.09 3.55
N LEU A 339 -15.25 39.12 4.00
CA LEU A 339 -16.74 39.12 4.07
C LEU A 339 -17.36 40.01 2.97
N GLU A 340 -16.69 40.14 1.82
CA GLU A 340 -17.17 40.93 0.67
C GLU A 340 -17.52 40.06 -0.56
N TYR A 341 -17.62 38.73 -0.41
CA TYR A 341 -18.05 37.85 -1.51
C TYR A 341 -19.23 36.93 -1.18
N SER A 342 -19.84 37.07 0.00
CA SER A 342 -21.08 36.34 0.36
C SER A 342 -22.36 37.16 0.14
N GLU A 343 -22.28 38.34 -0.48
CA GLU A 343 -23.41 39.23 -0.80
C GLU A 343 -23.92 39.11 -2.26
N GLN A 344 -23.68 37.98 -2.94
CA GLN A 344 -24.26 37.71 -4.28
C GLN A 344 -25.14 36.46 -4.36
N ILE A 345 -25.68 36.02 -3.23
CA ILE A 345 -26.88 35.17 -3.22
C ILE A 345 -27.90 35.87 -2.34
N LEU A 346 -28.77 36.67 -2.95
CA LEU A 346 -30.16 36.93 -2.54
C LEU A 346 -30.80 37.95 -3.52
N GLU A 347 -31.29 37.47 -4.65
CA GLU A 347 -32.42 38.11 -5.36
C GLU A 347 -33.47 37.04 -5.70
N PRO A 348 -34.72 37.20 -5.24
CA PRO A 348 -35.88 36.57 -5.84
C PRO A 348 -36.76 37.64 -6.49
N GLN A 349 -36.97 37.58 -7.81
CA GLN A 349 -38.15 38.16 -8.48
C GLN A 349 -38.51 37.23 -9.66
N ASN A 350 -39.66 36.54 -9.63
CA ASN A 350 -40.96 37.03 -10.09
C ASN A 350 -40.92 37.65 -11.49
N GLN A 351 -41.02 36.80 -12.52
CA GLN A 351 -41.96 36.91 -13.65
C GLN A 351 -41.99 35.61 -14.45
#